data_AF-A0A8T5DNX1-F1
#
_entry.id   AF-A0A8T5DNX1-F1
#
_cell.length_a   1.000
_cell.length_b   1.000
_cell.length_c   1.000
_cell.angle_alpha   90.00
_cell.angle_beta   90.00
_cell.angle_gamma   90.00
#
_symmetry.space_group_name_H-M   'P 1'
#
loop_
_entity.id
_entity.type
_entity.pdbx_description
1 polymer ?
#
loop_
_entity_poly.entity_id
_entity_poly.type
_entity_poly.pdbx_seq_one_letter_code
_entity_poly.pdbx_strand_id
1 'polypeptide(L)'
;MVILFDRFNLPEDIYELVFATEQQAIVGRLLIDFMKDNGNEIGKTQMSMFATSLHEGKIVAKIPTPKFKGRKVKLSYNKRQFYDRILTPFRSMGIIDYDMYKKTYKLSDNFKKEMMRIGLLWSKELSKSAQTLIDS
;
A
#
# COMPACT_ATOMS: atom_id res chain seq x y z
N MET A 1 7.10 -8.70 4.19
CA MET A 1 6.58 -7.42 4.71
C MET A 1 5.63 -7.76 5.84
N VAL A 2 5.83 -7.20 7.02
CA VAL A 2 5.05 -7.47 8.23
C VAL A 2 4.48 -6.13 8.68
N ILE A 3 3.16 -6.04 8.88
CA ILE A 3 2.56 -4.87 9.52
C ILE A 3 2.81 -5.02 11.02
N LEU A 4 3.74 -4.22 11.57
CA LEU A 4 3.94 -4.10 13.01
C LEU A 4 3.05 -2.96 13.49
N PHE A 5 2.06 -3.29 14.32
CA PHE A 5 1.05 -2.36 14.81
C PHE A 5 1.33 -2.02 16.28
N ASP A 6 1.46 -0.73 16.57
CA ASP A 6 1.49 -0.18 17.93
C ASP A 6 0.39 0.88 18.07
N ARG A 7 -0.53 0.68 19.01
CA ARG A 7 -1.66 1.57 19.26
C ARG A 7 -1.25 2.99 19.68
N PHE A 8 -0.07 3.17 20.27
CA PHE A 8 0.38 4.48 20.76
C PHE A 8 1.18 5.28 19.72
N ASN A 9 1.69 4.60 18.69
CA ASN A 9 2.52 5.19 17.64
C ASN A 9 1.89 5.04 16.25
N LEU A 10 0.56 4.86 16.19
CA LEU A 10 -0.14 4.66 14.94
C LEU A 10 -0.21 5.97 14.14
N PRO A 11 0.36 6.04 12.93
CA PRO A 11 0.25 7.22 12.10
C PRO A 11 -1.19 7.42 11.62
N GLU A 12 -1.61 8.67 11.43
CA GLU A 12 -2.91 9.02 10.84
C GLU A 12 -2.99 8.68 9.35
N ASP A 13 -1.83 8.59 8.68
CA ASP A 13 -1.74 8.28 7.26
C ASP A 13 -1.52 6.78 7.01
N ILE A 14 -2.44 6.16 6.26
CA ILE A 14 -2.39 4.73 5.95
C ILE A 14 -1.11 4.33 5.18
N TYR A 15 -0.55 5.23 4.37
CA TYR A 15 0.67 4.90 3.62
C TYR A 15 1.91 4.84 4.51
N GLU A 16 1.94 5.64 5.59
CA GLU A 16 2.99 5.57 6.61
C GLU A 16 2.82 4.33 7.50
N LEU A 17 1.60 3.82 7.66
CA LEU A 17 1.35 2.54 8.33
C LEU A 17 1.78 1.33 7.48
N VAL A 18 1.50 1.38 6.18
CA VAL A 18 1.74 0.27 5.26
C VAL A 18 3.21 0.17 4.83
N PHE A 19 3.89 1.30 4.70
CA PHE A 19 5.27 1.34 4.23
C PHE A 19 6.25 1.84 5.28
N ALA A 20 7.41 1.19 5.34
CA ALA A 20 8.44 1.51 6.31
C ALA A 20 9.21 2.79 6.00
N THR A 21 9.24 3.23 4.73
CA THR A 21 9.98 4.43 4.34
C THR A 21 9.08 5.48 3.73
N GLU A 22 9.41 6.75 3.97
CA GLU A 22 8.69 7.90 3.43
C GLU A 22 8.66 7.89 1.89
N GLN A 23 9.76 7.50 1.24
CA GLN A 23 9.81 7.37 -0.21
C GLN A 23 8.81 6.31 -0.73
N GLN A 24 8.68 5.17 -0.04
CA GLN A 24 7.70 4.15 -0.40
C GLN A 24 6.27 4.65 -0.20
N ALA A 25 6.00 5.33 0.91
CA ALA A 25 4.69 5.92 1.19
C ALA A 25 4.29 6.92 0.10
N ILE A 26 5.22 7.78 -0.34
CA ILE A 26 5.01 8.74 -1.42
C ILE A 26 4.74 8.02 -2.75
N VAL A 27 5.57 7.05 -3.14
CA VAL A 27 5.38 6.31 -4.40
C VAL A 27 4.07 5.53 -4.39
N GLY A 28 3.72 4.91 -3.26
CA GLY A 28 2.45 4.21 -3.07
C GLY A 28 1.26 5.14 -3.25
N ARG A 29 1.30 6.33 -2.63
CA ARG A 29 0.27 7.36 -2.81
C ARG A 29 0.13 7.78 -4.28
N LEU A 30 1.25 8.03 -4.96
CA LEU A 30 1.24 8.40 -6.39
C LEU A 30 0.64 7.32 -7.28
N LEU A 31 0.90 6.04 -6.99
CA LEU A 31 0.29 4.95 -7.73
C LEU A 31 -1.23 4.93 -7.54
N ILE A 32 -1.71 5.08 -6.29
CA ILE A 32 -3.14 5.10 -6.00
C ILE A 32 -3.82 6.29 -6.67
N ASP A 33 -3.24 7.48 -6.59
CA ASP A 33 -3.78 8.68 -7.22
C ASP A 33 -3.81 8.54 -8.74
N PHE A 34 -2.74 8.01 -9.36
CA PHE A 34 -2.72 7.70 -10.79
C PHE A 34 -3.84 6.71 -11.18
N MET A 35 -4.08 5.67 -10.37
CA MET A 35 -5.16 4.72 -10.64
C MET A 35 -6.55 5.39 -10.50
N LYS A 36 -6.75 6.23 -9.49
CA LYS A 36 -8.00 6.98 -9.30
C LYS A 36 -8.30 7.90 -10.47
N ASP A 37 -7.30 8.63 -10.96
CA ASP A 37 -7.41 9.51 -12.12
C ASP A 37 -7.78 8.75 -13.41
N ASN A 38 -7.46 7.45 -13.47
CA ASN A 38 -7.81 6.56 -14.58
C ASN A 38 -9.08 5.72 -14.30
N GLY A 39 -9.94 6.15 -13.36
CA GLY A 39 -11.22 5.47 -13.08
C GLY A 39 -11.09 4.24 -12.18
N ASN A 40 -10.06 4.20 -11.33
CA ASN A 40 -9.72 3.12 -10.39
C ASN A 40 -9.25 1.80 -11.04
N GLU A 41 -9.06 1.76 -12.36
CA GLU A 41 -8.60 0.59 -13.11
C GLU A 41 -7.60 0.99 -14.21
N ILE A 42 -6.46 0.29 -14.30
CA ILE A 42 -5.44 0.55 -15.31
C ILE A 42 -4.93 -0.74 -15.96
N GLY A 43 -4.59 -0.68 -17.24
CA GLY A 43 -3.99 -1.81 -17.95
C GLY A 43 -2.51 -2.01 -17.63
N LYS A 44 -1.97 -3.20 -17.97
CA LYS A 44 -0.54 -3.51 -17.87
C LYS A 44 0.38 -2.49 -18.54
N THR A 45 -0.04 -1.95 -19.68
CA THR A 45 0.73 -0.93 -20.41
C THR A 45 0.83 0.37 -19.62
N GLN A 46 -0.29 0.89 -19.10
CA GLN A 46 -0.31 2.10 -18.26
C GLN A 46 0.53 1.92 -17.00
N MET A 47 0.46 0.75 -16.34
CA MET A 47 1.30 0.42 -15.19
C MET A 47 2.80 0.45 -15.54
N SER A 48 3.18 -0.13 -16.70
CA SER A 48 4.58 -0.10 -17.15
C SER A 48 5.05 1.32 -17.47
N MET A 49 4.20 2.14 -18.10
CA MET A 49 4.50 3.55 -18.40
C MET A 49 4.68 4.37 -17.12
N PHE A 50 3.83 4.15 -16.11
CA PHE A 50 3.96 4.76 -14.79
C PHE A 50 5.29 4.39 -14.13
N ALA A 51 5.63 3.09 -14.09
CA ALA A 51 6.87 2.60 -13.49
C ALA A 51 8.12 3.15 -14.22
N THR A 52 8.09 3.26 -15.55
CA THR A 52 9.18 3.86 -16.33
C THR A 52 9.28 5.37 -16.07
N SER A 53 8.17 6.08 -15.99
CA SER A 53 8.15 7.53 -15.72
C SER A 53 8.68 7.86 -14.32
N LEU A 54 8.39 7.01 -13.33
CA LEU A 54 8.99 7.06 -11.99
C LEU A 54 10.49 6.79 -12.04
N HIS A 55 10.94 5.81 -12.82
CA HIS A 55 12.35 5.48 -12.93
C HIS A 55 13.17 6.64 -13.50
N GLU A 56 12.66 7.28 -14.54
CA GLU A 56 13.28 8.41 -15.21
C GLU A 56 13.17 9.73 -14.41
N GLY A 57 12.42 9.74 -13.29
CA GLY A 57 12.24 10.92 -12.46
C GLY A 57 11.43 12.03 -13.14
N LYS A 58 10.55 11.67 -14.07
CA LYS A 58 9.70 12.62 -14.82
C LYS A 58 8.47 13.07 -14.02
N ILE A 59 8.13 12.35 -12.95
CA ILE A 59 6.96 12.67 -12.13
C ILE A 59 7.32 13.77 -11.13
N VAL A 60 6.71 14.94 -11.32
CA VAL A 60 6.78 16.07 -10.39
C VAL A 60 5.46 16.13 -9.63
N ALA A 61 5.46 15.62 -8.41
CA ALA A 61 4.26 15.60 -7.58
C ALA A 61 4.26 16.73 -6.55
N LYS A 62 3.09 17.32 -6.30
CA LYS A 62 2.83 18.15 -5.11
C LYS A 62 2.21 17.24 -4.05
N ILE A 63 2.97 16.93 -3.01
CA ILE A 63 2.55 15.98 -1.98
C ILE A 63 1.76 16.77 -0.90
N PRO A 64 0.52 16.38 -0.55
CA PRO A 64 -0.31 17.11 0.42
C PRO A 64 -0.01 16.76 1.90
N THR A 65 1.16 16.22 2.22
CA THR A 65 1.54 15.87 3.60
C THR A 65 1.97 17.12 4.39
N PRO A 66 1.66 17.25 5.70
CA PRO A 66 2.07 18.40 6.52
C PRO A 66 3.56 18.74 6.44
N LYS A 67 4.43 17.72 6.34
CA LYS A 67 5.90 17.87 6.19
C LYS A 67 6.35 18.42 4.83
N PHE A 68 5.50 18.36 3.80
CA PHE A 68 5.84 18.70 2.40
C PHE A 68 4.85 19.66 1.73
N LYS A 69 4.07 20.43 2.51
CA LYS A 69 3.18 21.48 2.00
C LYS A 69 3.91 22.36 0.98
N GLY A 70 3.62 22.15 -0.31
CA GLY A 70 4.07 22.98 -1.42
C GLY A 70 5.42 22.66 -2.07
N ARG A 71 6.19 21.64 -1.62
CA ARG A 71 7.48 21.31 -2.27
C ARG A 71 7.27 20.37 -3.46
N LYS A 72 7.62 20.83 -4.66
CA LYS A 72 7.76 19.99 -5.85
C LYS A 72 9.01 19.14 -5.69
N VAL A 73 8.86 17.85 -5.39
CA VAL A 73 10.00 16.94 -5.30
C VAL A 73 10.09 16.17 -6.62
N LYS A 74 11.26 16.22 -7.27
CA LYS A 74 11.54 15.35 -8.42
C LYS A 74 11.79 13.95 -7.87
N LEU A 75 10.80 13.07 -8.02
CA LEU A 75 10.85 11.73 -7.44
C LEU A 75 11.36 10.75 -8.50
N SER A 76 12.56 10.21 -8.30
CA SER A 76 13.03 9.03 -9.04
C SER A 76 12.90 7.80 -8.14
N TYR A 77 12.38 6.70 -8.69
CA TYR A 77 12.27 5.43 -7.99
C TYR A 77 12.58 4.26 -8.93
N ASN A 78 13.44 3.33 -8.51
CA ASN A 78 13.88 2.24 -9.37
C ASN A 78 12.71 1.34 -9.82
N LYS A 79 12.64 1.01 -11.11
CA LYS A 79 11.54 0.19 -11.67
C LYS A 79 11.40 -1.18 -11.01
N ARG A 80 12.50 -1.87 -10.71
CA ARG A 80 12.47 -3.16 -10.01
C ARG A 80 11.98 -2.99 -8.58
N GLN A 81 12.50 -1.98 -7.87
CA GLN A 81 12.03 -1.65 -6.52
C GLN A 81 10.55 -1.29 -6.49
N PHE A 82 10.02 -0.64 -7.53
CA PHE A 82 8.60 -0.33 -7.65
C PHE A 82 7.75 -1.61 -7.65
N TYR A 83 8.08 -2.56 -8.53
CA TYR A 83 7.34 -3.82 -8.60
C TYR A 83 7.47 -4.64 -7.31
N ASP A 84 8.69 -4.76 -6.77
CA ASP A 84 8.96 -5.62 -5.63
C ASP A 84 8.46 -5.03 -4.31
N ARG A 85 8.55 -3.70 -4.13
CA ARG A 85 8.32 -3.04 -2.84
C ARG A 85 7.07 -2.17 -2.78
N ILE A 86 6.39 -1.90 -3.91
CA ILE A 86 5.15 -1.12 -3.94
C ILE A 86 4.01 -1.97 -4.51
N LEU A 87 4.11 -2.36 -5.78
CA LEU A 87 3.01 -3.05 -6.45
C LEU A 87 2.75 -4.43 -5.84
N THR A 88 3.79 -5.22 -5.60
CA THR A 88 3.63 -6.56 -5.01
C THR A 88 2.98 -6.49 -3.62
N PRO A 89 3.44 -5.64 -2.68
CA PRO A 89 2.75 -5.46 -1.40
C PRO A 89 1.30 -5.01 -1.51
N PHE A 90 0.99 -4.02 -2.35
CA PHE A 90 -0.39 -3.58 -2.56
C PHE A 90 -1.29 -4.71 -3.08
N ARG A 91 -0.75 -5.57 -3.95
CA ARG A 91 -1.47 -6.76 -4.42
C ARG A 91 -1.65 -7.80 -3.31
N SER A 92 -0.57 -8.14 -2.62
CA SER A 92 -0.61 -9.15 -1.55
C SER A 92 -1.52 -8.74 -0.39
N MET A 93 -1.69 -7.44 -0.14
CA MET A 93 -2.59 -6.91 0.88
C MET A 93 -4.06 -6.81 0.44
N GLY A 94 -4.36 -6.96 -0.86
CA GLY A 94 -5.70 -6.72 -1.38
C GLY A 94 -6.07 -5.23 -1.41
N ILE A 95 -5.09 -4.35 -1.65
CA ILE A 95 -5.33 -2.93 -1.99
C ILE A 95 -5.53 -2.81 -3.50
N ILE A 96 -4.78 -3.59 -4.28
CA ILE A 96 -4.89 -3.68 -5.74
C ILE A 96 -5.13 -5.12 -6.14
N ASP A 97 -6.20 -5.37 -6.87
CA ASP A 97 -6.43 -6.66 -7.50
C ASP A 97 -5.87 -6.65 -8.93
N TYR A 98 -5.45 -7.81 -9.42
CA TYR A 98 -5.02 -7.97 -10.82
C TYR A 98 -5.87 -9.01 -11.50
N ASP A 99 -6.60 -8.61 -12.54
CA ASP A 99 -7.35 -9.50 -13.41
C ASP A 99 -6.39 -10.10 -14.44
N MET A 100 -6.13 -11.41 -14.34
CA MET A 100 -5.24 -12.13 -15.25
C MET A 100 -5.79 -12.19 -16.69
N TYR A 101 -7.13 -12.23 -16.86
CA TYR A 101 -7.77 -12.36 -18.16
C TYR A 101 -7.77 -11.02 -18.89
N LYS A 102 -8.19 -9.95 -18.20
CA LYS A 102 -8.21 -8.59 -18.76
C LYS A 102 -6.84 -7.92 -18.75
N LYS A 103 -5.90 -8.45 -17.96
CA LYS A 103 -4.57 -7.87 -17.73
C LYS A 103 -4.66 -6.44 -17.17
N THR A 104 -5.61 -6.22 -16.26
CA THR A 104 -5.87 -4.93 -15.63
C THR A 104 -5.63 -4.99 -14.12
N TYR A 105 -5.19 -3.86 -13.56
CA TYR A 105 -5.04 -3.63 -12.13
C TYR A 105 -6.20 -2.76 -11.67
N LYS A 106 -6.86 -3.14 -10.58
CA LYS A 106 -8.03 -2.41 -10.06
C LYS A 106 -7.89 -2.15 -8.56
N LEU A 107 -8.28 -0.97 -8.11
CA LEU A 107 -8.37 -0.70 -6.67
C LEU A 107 -9.48 -1.54 -6.04
N SER A 108 -9.19 -2.17 -4.90
CA SER A 108 -10.11 -3.04 -4.20
C SER A 108 -10.27 -2.65 -2.73
N ASP A 109 -11.32 -3.18 -2.10
CA ASP A 109 -11.61 -2.98 -0.68
C ASP A 109 -11.25 -4.21 0.17
N ASN A 110 -10.50 -5.16 -0.40
CA ASN A 110 -10.16 -6.44 0.25
C ASN A 110 -9.26 -6.22 1.47
N PHE A 111 -8.34 -5.27 1.42
CA PHE A 111 -7.50 -4.91 2.56
C PHE A 111 -8.33 -4.57 3.80
N LYS A 112 -9.37 -3.74 3.65
CA LYS A 112 -10.30 -3.39 4.74
C LYS A 112 -11.02 -4.63 5.27
N LYS A 113 -11.46 -5.53 4.38
CA LYS A 113 -12.14 -6.78 4.77
C LYS A 113 -11.22 -7.69 5.59
N GLU A 114 -9.97 -7.83 5.20
CA GLU A 114 -8.99 -8.62 5.95
C GLU A 114 -8.66 -7.99 7.30
N MET A 115 -8.57 -6.66 7.42
CA MET A 115 -8.39 -6.00 8.72
C MET A 115 -9.56 -6.25 9.67
N MET A 116 -10.80 -6.17 9.17
CA MET A 116 -11.99 -6.52 9.99
C MET A 116 -11.98 -7.99 10.40
N ARG A 117 -11.58 -8.89 9.50
CA ARG A 117 -11.44 -10.32 9.78
C ARG A 117 -10.40 -10.58 10.88
N ILE A 118 -9.26 -9.90 10.86
CA ILE A 118 -8.25 -9.98 11.94
C ILE A 118 -8.86 -9.58 13.29
N GLY A 119 -9.62 -8.47 13.32
CA GLY A 119 -10.32 -8.04 14.53
C GLY A 119 -11.29 -9.11 15.06
N LEU A 120 -12.08 -9.73 14.18
CA LEU A 120 -12.99 -10.82 14.56
C LEU A 120 -12.25 -12.06 15.06
N LEU A 121 -11.12 -12.42 14.45
CA LEU A 121 -10.29 -13.54 14.90
C LEU A 121 -9.75 -13.29 16.31
N TRP A 122 -9.32 -12.07 16.62
CA TRP A 122 -8.88 -11.70 17.96
C TRP A 122 -10.01 -11.73 18.99
N SER A 123 -11.18 -11.18 18.66
CA SER A 123 -12.36 -11.27 19.54
C SER A 123 -12.74 -12.72 19.85
N LYS A 124 -12.65 -13.61 18.85
CA LYS A 124 -12.87 -15.05 19.05
C LYS A 124 -11.81 -15.64 19.96
N GLU A 125 -10.55 -15.26 19.83
CA GLU A 125 -9.47 -15.73 20.71
C GLU A 125 -9.69 -15.31 22.16
N LEU A 126 -10.08 -14.07 22.41
CA LEU A 126 -10.40 -13.56 23.75
C LEU A 126 -11.56 -14.32 24.43
N SER A 127 -12.47 -14.89 23.64
CA SER A 127 -13.58 -15.68 24.16
C SER A 127 -13.21 -17.13 24.53
N LYS A 128 -12.04 -17.62 24.10
CA LYS A 128 -11.58 -18.98 24.41
C LYS A 128 -10.99 -19.05 25.82
N SER A 129 -11.15 -20.20 26.47
CA SER A 129 -10.41 -20.51 27.70
C SER A 129 -8.92 -20.68 27.41
N ALA A 130 -8.06 -20.39 28.39
CA ALA A 130 -6.63 -20.63 28.26
C ALA A 130 -6.36 -22.12 27.98
N GLN A 131 -5.63 -22.41 26.90
CA GLN A 131 -5.26 -23.78 26.51
C GLN A 131 -3.77 -24.08 26.67
N THR A 132 -2.93 -23.04 26.73
CA THR A 132 -1.47 -23.20 26.88
C THR A 132 -1.13 -23.36 28.36
N LEU A 133 -0.55 -24.50 28.71
CA LEU A 133 0.02 -24.75 30.04
C LEU A 133 1.45 -24.20 30.05
N ILE A 134 1.82 -23.52 31.14
CA ILE A 134 3.21 -23.15 31.43
C ILE A 134 3.70 -24.18 32.44
N ASP A 135 4.66 -25.02 32.03
CA ASP A 135 5.36 -25.88 32.99
C ASP A 135 6.22 -24.96 33.88
N SER A 136 5.83 -24.88 35.16
CA SER A 136 6.51 -24.11 36.21
C SER A 136 7.68 -24.87 36.81
#